data_AF-A0A7L1N460-F1
#
_entry.id   AF-A0A7L1N460-F1
#
_cell.length_a   1.000
_cell.length_b   1.000
_cell.length_c   1.000
_cell.angle_alpha   90.00
_cell.angle_beta   90.00
_cell.angle_gamma   90.00
#
_symmetry.space_group_name_H-M   'P 1'
#
loop_
_entity.id
_entity.type
_entity.pdbx_description
1 polymer ?
#
loop_
_entity_poly.entity_id
_entity_poly.type
_entity_poly.pdbx_seq_one_letter_code
_entity_poly.pdbx_strand_id
1 'polypeptide(L)'
;TLRKPISQSSMADWASKNLNMHTQGIFRRRISIANMLSWNGSSIKKPMLITSNRTIKKEACEMFKLVQSYMGDRQTRMDRNHVALVTVTKCWSMQGLRDELYIQLIRQTTDNTCYRSLAWGWELMAISLAFFSPSPKFQSYLEGYIYRHLDSDENIAQRIKELVDLKIKKNSKSRKKRKQNTEDEGLPISTYAKYCYRRLQKVAVTGGKKGLRKPTVEEITHARNAIVTPSLFGSSLEEIMLRQQNMFPGNKLPWVQTQLSQQVLALGGEQTEGIFR
;
A
#
# COMPACT_ATOMS: atom_id res chain seq x y z
N THR A 1 -14.76 -7.93 17.05
CA THR A 1 -13.34 -7.98 17.48
C THR A 1 -12.48 -8.43 16.30
N LEU A 2 -11.53 -7.59 15.85
CA LEU A 2 -10.63 -7.91 14.74
C LEU A 2 -9.81 -9.16 15.10
N ARG A 3 -9.83 -10.20 14.26
CA ARG A 3 -9.05 -11.42 14.48
C ARG A 3 -7.57 -11.03 14.49
N LYS A 4 -6.83 -11.35 15.57
CA LYS A 4 -5.39 -11.11 15.64
C LYS A 4 -4.69 -11.93 14.53
N PRO A 5 -3.95 -11.30 13.62
CA PRO A 5 -3.22 -12.03 12.58
C PRO A 5 -1.98 -12.72 13.14
N ILE A 6 -1.34 -13.52 12.29
CA ILE A 6 -0.21 -14.39 12.64
C ILE A 6 0.97 -13.56 13.20
N SER A 7 1.66 -14.10 14.22
CA SER A 7 2.86 -13.57 14.90
C SER A 7 3.95 -13.01 13.95
N GLN A 8 4.76 -12.05 14.41
CA GLN A 8 5.88 -11.45 13.68
C GLN A 8 6.98 -12.47 13.28
N SER A 9 7.15 -13.55 14.06
CA SER A 9 8.02 -14.68 13.68
C SER A 9 7.64 -15.23 12.31
N SER A 10 6.35 -15.20 11.96
CA SER A 10 5.85 -15.72 10.69
C SER A 10 6.41 -15.00 9.47
N MET A 11 6.67 -13.69 9.52
CA MET A 11 7.20 -12.96 8.36
C MET A 11 8.67 -13.27 8.12
N ALA A 12 9.49 -13.28 9.17
CA ALA A 12 10.91 -13.61 9.05
C ALA A 12 11.10 -15.07 8.63
N ASP A 13 10.30 -15.97 9.21
CA ASP A 13 10.30 -17.40 8.87
C ASP A 13 9.86 -17.61 7.42
N TRP A 14 8.79 -16.93 6.99
CA TRP A 14 8.34 -16.96 5.60
C TRP A 14 9.42 -16.40 4.66
N ALA A 15 10.01 -15.26 5.01
CA ALA A 15 11.04 -14.61 4.21
C ALA A 15 12.28 -15.49 4.06
N SER A 16 12.72 -16.19 5.10
CA SER A 16 13.88 -17.09 5.04
C SER A 16 13.72 -18.22 4.03
N LYS A 17 12.47 -18.63 3.73
CA LYS A 17 12.14 -19.70 2.80
C LYS A 17 11.81 -19.22 1.38
N ASN A 18 11.29 -17.99 1.26
CA ASN A 18 10.72 -17.49 0.00
C ASN A 18 11.55 -16.38 -0.67
N LEU A 19 12.41 -15.68 0.09
CA LEU A 19 13.24 -14.61 -0.47
C LEU A 19 14.43 -15.18 -1.23
N ASN A 20 14.72 -14.57 -2.37
CA ASN A 20 15.97 -14.73 -3.08
C ASN A 20 17.05 -13.95 -2.32
N MET A 21 18.00 -14.64 -1.66
CA MET A 21 18.99 -14.00 -0.79
C MET A 21 19.96 -13.10 -1.55
N HIS A 22 19.93 -11.78 -1.31
CA HIS A 22 20.85 -10.84 -1.96
C HIS A 22 22.23 -10.84 -1.29
N THR A 23 23.20 -10.36 -2.04
CA THR A 23 24.58 -10.18 -1.58
C THR A 23 25.01 -8.74 -1.78
N GLN A 24 25.92 -8.27 -0.93
CA GLN A 24 26.42 -6.89 -0.95
C GLN A 24 27.95 -6.85 -0.95
N GLY A 25 28.50 -5.80 -1.58
CA GLY A 25 29.93 -5.52 -1.62
C GLY A 25 30.69 -6.41 -2.61
N ILE A 26 31.99 -6.11 -2.76
CA ILE A 26 32.90 -6.82 -3.67
C ILE A 26 33.01 -8.31 -3.29
N PHE A 27 33.02 -8.59 -1.98
CA PHE A 27 33.08 -9.95 -1.44
C PHE A 27 31.74 -10.70 -1.43
N ARG A 28 30.67 -10.12 -2.01
CA ARG A 28 29.34 -10.75 -2.12
C ARG A 28 28.83 -11.34 -0.78
N ARG A 29 29.00 -10.62 0.32
CA ARG A 29 28.52 -11.05 1.65
C ARG A 29 27.00 -11.15 1.65
N ARG A 30 26.45 -12.19 2.28
CA ARG A 30 24.99 -12.38 2.40
C ARG A 30 24.36 -11.27 3.24
N ILE A 31 23.26 -10.71 2.74
CA ILE A 31 22.45 -9.75 3.50
C ILE A 31 21.56 -10.53 4.47
N SER A 32 21.45 -10.08 5.73
CA SER A 32 20.55 -10.69 6.71
C SER A 32 19.07 -10.52 6.33
N ILE A 33 18.18 -11.38 6.83
CA ILE A 33 16.73 -11.27 6.57
C ILE A 33 16.17 -9.92 7.03
N ALA A 34 16.58 -9.44 8.22
CA ALA A 34 16.19 -8.12 8.71
C ALA A 34 16.57 -7.01 7.71
N ASN A 35 17.81 -7.00 7.22
CA ASN A 35 18.27 -6.03 6.24
C ASN A 35 17.62 -6.22 4.85
N MET A 36 17.24 -7.46 4.48
CA MET A 36 16.45 -7.77 3.28
C MET A 36 15.01 -7.26 3.37
N LEU A 37 14.47 -7.11 4.58
CA LEU A 37 13.12 -6.59 4.80
C LEU A 37 13.10 -5.11 5.21
N SER A 38 14.24 -4.44 5.28
CA SER A 38 14.34 -3.03 5.67
C SER A 38 14.64 -2.11 4.49
N TRP A 39 14.26 -0.84 4.61
CA TRP A 39 14.39 0.16 3.57
C TRP A 39 15.82 0.27 3.05
N ASN A 40 15.96 0.42 1.73
CA ASN A 40 17.24 0.64 1.10
C ASN A 40 17.09 1.59 -0.10
N GLY A 41 17.89 2.66 -0.11
CA GLY A 41 17.93 3.60 -1.23
C GLY A 41 18.56 3.04 -2.52
N SER A 42 19.30 1.93 -2.45
CA SER A 42 19.92 1.30 -3.61
C SER A 42 18.91 0.44 -4.39
N SER A 43 18.94 0.51 -5.72
CA SER A 43 18.13 -0.39 -6.55
C SER A 43 18.55 -1.86 -6.36
N ILE A 44 17.56 -2.76 -6.36
CA ILE A 44 17.82 -4.20 -6.32
C ILE A 44 18.41 -4.71 -7.65
N LYS A 45 19.27 -5.73 -7.57
CA LYS A 45 19.91 -6.36 -8.73
C LYS A 45 19.26 -7.68 -9.16
N LYS A 46 18.37 -8.21 -8.32
CA LYS A 46 17.59 -9.43 -8.55
C LYS A 46 16.28 -9.34 -7.77
N PRO A 47 15.22 -10.09 -8.16
CA PRO A 47 13.93 -10.06 -7.45
C PRO A 47 14.09 -10.37 -5.96
N MET A 48 13.15 -9.88 -5.17
CA MET A 48 13.00 -10.21 -3.77
C MET A 48 12.58 -11.66 -3.58
N LEU A 49 11.66 -12.17 -4.43
CA LEU A 49 11.17 -13.55 -4.36
C LEU A 49 11.94 -14.49 -5.28
N ILE A 50 11.99 -15.76 -4.89
CA ILE A 50 12.53 -16.83 -5.73
C ILE A 50 11.58 -17.07 -6.90
N THR A 51 12.13 -17.08 -8.12
CA THR A 51 11.38 -17.40 -9.34
C THR A 51 12.30 -17.98 -10.39
N SER A 52 11.79 -18.94 -11.18
CA SER A 52 12.47 -19.48 -12.36
C SER A 52 12.20 -18.65 -13.63
N ASN A 53 11.11 -17.86 -13.65
CA ASN A 53 10.68 -17.11 -14.83
C ASN A 53 11.61 -15.92 -15.11
N ARG A 54 12.31 -15.95 -16.26
CA ARG A 54 13.27 -14.91 -16.66
C ARG A 54 12.64 -13.53 -16.84
N THR A 55 11.43 -13.47 -17.37
CA THR A 55 10.69 -12.21 -17.56
C THR A 55 10.35 -11.59 -16.21
N ILE A 56 9.84 -12.38 -15.26
CA ILE A 56 9.55 -11.91 -13.90
C ILE A 56 10.81 -11.40 -13.20
N LYS A 57 11.97 -12.05 -13.38
CA LYS A 57 13.26 -11.57 -12.80
C LYS A 57 13.60 -10.16 -13.26
N LYS A 58 13.48 -9.90 -14.57
CA LYS A 58 13.77 -8.58 -15.16
C LYS A 58 12.75 -7.54 -14.68
N GLU A 59 11.46 -7.87 -14.81
CA GLU A 59 10.37 -6.95 -14.51
C GLU A 59 10.30 -6.59 -13.02
N ALA A 60 10.64 -7.52 -12.12
CA ALA A 60 10.72 -7.25 -10.69
C ALA A 60 11.73 -6.15 -10.35
N CYS A 61 12.89 -6.14 -11.02
CA CYS A 61 13.93 -5.14 -10.80
C CYS A 61 13.51 -3.77 -11.36
N GLU A 62 12.84 -3.73 -12.52
CA GLU A 62 12.30 -2.48 -13.07
C GLU A 62 11.15 -1.94 -12.22
N MET A 63 10.28 -2.81 -11.71
CA MET A 63 9.20 -2.46 -10.80
C MET A 63 9.74 -1.83 -9.50
N PHE A 64 10.85 -2.32 -8.96
CA PHE A 64 11.48 -1.69 -7.80
C PHE A 64 11.90 -0.23 -8.07
N LYS A 65 12.38 0.08 -9.28
CA LYS A 65 12.70 1.47 -9.65
C LYS A 65 11.44 2.34 -9.71
N LEU A 66 10.30 1.79 -10.14
CA LEU A 66 9.01 2.48 -10.12
C LEU A 66 8.56 2.72 -8.67
N VAL A 67 8.70 1.74 -7.78
CA VAL A 67 8.44 1.91 -6.33
C VAL A 67 9.28 3.05 -5.77
N GLN A 68 10.60 3.04 -6.02
CA GLN A 68 11.49 4.12 -5.58
C GLN A 68 11.10 5.48 -6.19
N SER A 69 10.67 5.51 -7.44
CA SER A 69 10.22 6.75 -8.11
C SER A 69 8.93 7.30 -7.50
N TYR A 70 7.97 6.42 -7.18
CA TYR A 70 6.71 6.81 -6.53
C TYR A 70 6.94 7.37 -5.12
N MET A 71 7.87 6.75 -4.39
CA MET A 71 8.26 7.11 -3.03
C MET A 71 9.21 8.33 -2.97
N GLY A 72 9.61 8.87 -4.11
CA GLY A 72 10.52 10.04 -4.17
C GLY A 72 11.98 9.70 -3.82
N ASP A 73 12.30 8.41 -3.69
CA ASP A 73 13.66 7.91 -3.43
C ASP A 73 14.49 7.85 -4.72
N ARG A 74 13.85 8.00 -5.89
CA ARG A 74 14.49 8.02 -7.21
C ARG A 74 13.94 9.16 -8.05
N GLN A 75 14.82 9.93 -8.69
CA GLN A 75 14.43 10.97 -9.62
C GLN A 75 13.70 10.37 -10.84
N THR A 76 12.56 10.96 -11.21
CA THR A 76 11.76 10.58 -12.38
C THR A 76 11.21 11.85 -13.04
N ARG A 77 10.86 11.74 -14.34
CA ARG A 77 10.15 12.78 -15.08
C ARG A 77 8.63 12.57 -15.09
N MET A 78 8.17 11.39 -14.71
CA MET A 78 6.73 11.07 -14.64
C MET A 78 6.15 11.59 -13.34
N ASP A 79 4.90 12.07 -13.35
CA ASP A 79 4.17 12.33 -12.13
C ASP A 79 3.82 11.04 -11.38
N ARG A 80 3.46 11.18 -10.11
CA ARG A 80 3.21 10.03 -9.22
C ARG A 80 2.05 9.16 -9.68
N ASN A 81 0.98 9.72 -10.25
CA ASN A 81 -0.16 8.93 -10.72
C ASN A 81 0.22 8.07 -11.92
N HIS A 82 1.01 8.60 -12.86
CA HIS A 82 1.54 7.80 -13.96
C HIS A 82 2.51 6.71 -13.48
N VAL A 83 3.38 6.99 -12.50
CA VAL A 83 4.24 5.96 -11.90
C VAL A 83 3.41 4.83 -11.28
N ALA A 84 2.38 5.16 -10.51
CA ALA A 84 1.46 4.18 -9.95
C ALA A 84 0.72 3.40 -11.04
N LEU A 85 0.23 4.07 -12.09
CA LEU A 85 -0.45 3.43 -13.22
C LEU A 85 0.45 2.38 -13.89
N VAL A 86 1.70 2.73 -14.20
CA VAL A 86 2.64 1.79 -14.82
C VAL A 86 2.91 0.60 -13.89
N THR A 87 3.06 0.86 -12.59
CA THR A 87 3.31 -0.18 -11.58
C THR A 87 2.14 -1.15 -11.47
N VAL A 88 0.93 -0.63 -11.29
CA VAL A 88 -0.31 -1.41 -11.20
C VAL A 88 -0.58 -2.19 -12.49
N THR A 89 -0.36 -1.56 -13.65
CA THR A 89 -0.53 -2.20 -14.96
C THR A 89 0.41 -3.40 -15.12
N LYS A 90 1.69 -3.29 -14.70
CA LYS A 90 2.63 -4.43 -14.72
C LYS A 90 2.11 -5.60 -13.90
N CYS A 91 1.66 -5.37 -12.67
CA CYS A 91 1.14 -6.42 -11.77
C CYS A 91 -0.24 -6.96 -12.19
N TRP A 92 -1.03 -6.14 -12.89
CA TRP A 92 -2.28 -6.56 -13.51
C TRP A 92 -2.00 -7.54 -14.66
N SER A 93 -1.09 -7.20 -15.57
CA SER A 93 -0.71 -8.04 -16.72
C SER A 93 0.10 -9.28 -16.32
N MET A 94 0.93 -9.18 -15.27
CA MET A 94 1.83 -10.24 -14.84
C MET A 94 1.57 -10.60 -13.37
N GLN A 95 0.68 -11.55 -13.14
CA GLN A 95 0.24 -11.92 -11.79
C GLN A 95 1.40 -12.36 -10.87
N GLY A 96 2.46 -12.95 -11.44
CA GLY A 96 3.67 -13.32 -10.72
C GLY A 96 4.45 -12.14 -10.10
N LEU A 97 4.11 -10.89 -10.44
CA LEU A 97 4.68 -9.69 -9.83
C LEU A 97 3.91 -9.18 -8.60
N ARG A 98 2.73 -9.73 -8.27
CA ARG A 98 1.88 -9.17 -7.20
C ARG A 98 2.52 -9.32 -5.83
N ASP A 99 2.90 -10.54 -5.46
CA ASP A 99 3.58 -10.79 -4.18
C ASP A 99 4.95 -10.11 -4.15
N GLU A 100 5.64 -10.04 -5.30
CA GLU A 100 6.89 -9.31 -5.45
C GLU A 100 6.72 -7.81 -5.17
N LEU A 101 5.64 -7.18 -5.66
CA LEU A 101 5.34 -5.78 -5.36
C LEU A 101 5.10 -5.59 -3.87
N TYR A 102 4.26 -6.43 -3.25
CA TYR A 102 3.94 -6.28 -1.84
C TYR A 102 5.17 -6.48 -0.94
N ILE A 103 6.06 -7.43 -1.25
CA ILE A 103 7.30 -7.60 -0.47
C ILE A 103 8.30 -6.46 -0.69
N GLN A 104 8.36 -5.89 -1.91
CA GLN A 104 9.15 -4.69 -2.17
C GLN A 104 8.62 -3.47 -1.41
N LEU A 105 7.29 -3.31 -1.33
CA LEU A 105 6.66 -2.26 -0.54
C LEU A 105 6.92 -2.45 0.95
N ILE A 106 6.73 -3.65 1.50
CA ILE A 106 7.10 -4.01 2.88
C ILE A 106 8.54 -3.61 3.18
N ARG A 107 9.47 -3.99 2.27
CA ARG A 107 10.88 -3.62 2.40
C ARG A 107 11.04 -2.11 2.48
N GLN A 108 10.43 -1.36 1.58
CA GLN A 108 10.60 0.10 1.52
C GLN A 108 9.85 0.87 2.62
N THR A 109 8.88 0.26 3.30
CA THR A 109 8.16 0.86 4.42
C THR A 109 8.72 0.45 5.79
N THR A 110 9.52 -0.62 5.88
CA THR A 110 10.17 -1.03 7.14
C THR A 110 11.46 -0.25 7.38
N ASP A 111 11.61 0.31 8.59
CA ASP A 111 12.77 1.12 9.01
C ASP A 111 13.08 2.31 8.06
N ASN A 112 12.07 2.81 7.36
CA ASN A 112 12.19 4.01 6.53
C ASN A 112 12.11 5.26 7.41
N THR A 113 13.22 6.00 7.48
CA THR A 113 13.36 7.20 8.32
C THR A 113 12.84 8.47 7.67
N CYS A 114 12.45 8.43 6.40
CA CYS A 114 11.88 9.57 5.70
C CYS A 114 10.36 9.44 5.69
N TYR A 115 9.67 10.21 6.52
CA TYR A 115 8.20 10.10 6.69
C TYR A 115 7.45 10.25 5.35
N ARG A 116 7.83 11.22 4.52
CA ARG A 116 7.24 11.42 3.19
C ARG A 116 7.39 10.17 2.31
N SER A 117 8.59 9.59 2.25
CA SER A 117 8.86 8.37 1.49
C SER A 117 8.04 7.20 2.06
N LEU A 118 8.03 7.03 3.37
CA LEU A 118 7.25 6.02 4.09
C LEU A 118 5.75 6.11 3.77
N ALA A 119 5.15 7.29 3.95
CA ALA A 119 3.74 7.53 3.67
C ALA A 119 3.38 7.23 2.21
N TRP A 120 4.24 7.62 1.27
CA TRP A 120 4.05 7.32 -0.15
C TRP A 120 4.18 5.81 -0.46
N GLY A 121 5.02 5.07 0.26
CA GLY A 121 5.06 3.60 0.15
C GLY A 121 3.75 2.95 0.60
N TRP A 122 3.20 3.41 1.73
CA TRP A 122 1.90 2.97 2.23
C TRP A 122 0.74 3.34 1.30
N GLU A 123 0.76 4.55 0.73
CA GLU A 123 -0.21 4.98 -0.27
C GLU A 123 -0.18 4.08 -1.51
N LEU A 124 1.00 3.72 -2.00
CA LEU A 124 1.13 2.80 -3.15
C LEU A 124 0.62 1.39 -2.82
N MET A 125 0.80 0.92 -1.59
CA MET A 125 0.22 -0.34 -1.11
C MET A 125 -1.31 -0.28 -1.13
N ALA A 126 -1.90 0.80 -0.62
CA ALA A 126 -3.33 1.04 -0.63
C ALA A 126 -3.91 1.07 -2.06
N ILE A 127 -3.25 1.81 -2.95
CA ILE A 127 -3.61 1.86 -4.38
C ILE A 127 -3.53 0.46 -4.98
N SER A 128 -2.46 -0.29 -4.76
CA SER A 128 -2.29 -1.64 -5.33
C SER A 128 -3.40 -2.61 -4.90
N LEU A 129 -3.77 -2.56 -3.62
CA LEU A 129 -4.90 -3.31 -3.06
C LEU A 129 -6.25 -2.89 -3.65
N ALA A 130 -6.36 -1.73 -4.31
CA ALA A 130 -7.57 -1.38 -5.03
C ALA A 130 -7.78 -2.23 -6.29
N PHE A 131 -6.71 -2.77 -6.88
CA PHE A 131 -6.73 -3.48 -8.16
C PHE A 131 -6.56 -5.00 -8.03
N PHE A 132 -5.68 -5.48 -7.15
CA PHE A 132 -5.40 -6.92 -7.04
C PHE A 132 -5.05 -7.35 -5.61
N SER A 133 -5.39 -8.60 -5.25
CA SER A 133 -4.93 -9.24 -4.02
C SER A 133 -3.50 -9.78 -4.13
N PRO A 134 -2.79 -9.95 -2.99
CA PRO A 134 -1.68 -10.90 -2.91
C PRO A 134 -2.18 -12.33 -3.17
N SER A 135 -1.26 -13.27 -3.36
CA SER A 135 -1.64 -14.69 -3.39
C SER A 135 -2.20 -15.14 -2.03
N PRO A 136 -3.08 -16.16 -2.01
CA PRO A 136 -3.56 -16.73 -0.75
C PRO A 136 -2.43 -17.20 0.18
N LYS A 137 -1.30 -17.63 -0.39
CA LYS A 137 -0.11 -18.04 0.36
C LYS A 137 0.60 -16.88 1.04
N PHE A 138 0.53 -15.67 0.49
CA PHE A 138 1.18 -14.49 1.02
C PHE A 138 0.24 -13.59 1.87
N GLN A 139 -1.06 -13.74 1.69
CA GLN A 139 -2.07 -12.85 2.27
C GLN A 139 -1.96 -12.68 3.79
N SER A 140 -1.84 -13.77 4.56
CA SER A 140 -1.77 -13.72 6.03
C SER A 140 -0.52 -13.01 6.55
N TYR A 141 0.57 -13.08 5.78
CA TYR A 141 1.83 -12.41 6.08
C TYR A 141 1.73 -10.90 5.83
N LEU A 142 1.15 -10.50 4.69
CA LEU A 142 0.85 -9.10 4.41
C LEU A 142 -0.12 -8.52 5.45
N GLU A 143 -1.15 -9.27 5.82
CA GLU A 143 -2.11 -8.87 6.86
C GLU A 143 -1.41 -8.63 8.21
N GLY A 144 -0.58 -9.57 8.66
CA GLY A 144 0.19 -9.42 9.90
C GLY A 144 1.17 -8.25 9.86
N TYR A 145 1.71 -7.91 8.68
CA TYR A 145 2.50 -6.70 8.51
C TYR A 145 1.66 -5.44 8.70
N ILE A 146 0.52 -5.34 8.02
CA ILE A 146 -0.38 -4.17 8.07
C ILE A 146 -0.94 -3.98 9.48
N TYR A 147 -1.36 -5.06 10.14
CA TYR A 147 -1.98 -5.01 11.47
C TYR A 147 -1.09 -4.37 12.53
N ARG A 148 0.23 -4.61 12.46
CA ARG A 148 1.20 -3.99 13.38
C ARG A 148 1.29 -2.48 13.24
N HIS A 149 0.79 -1.92 12.14
CA HIS A 149 0.85 -0.49 11.86
C HIS A 149 -0.48 0.23 12.17
N LEU A 150 -1.51 -0.47 12.64
CA LEU A 150 -2.85 0.10 12.83
C LEU A 150 -2.92 1.20 13.90
N ASP A 151 -2.08 1.14 14.93
CA ASP A 151 -2.08 2.12 16.04
C ASP A 151 -0.63 2.43 16.49
N SER A 152 0.26 2.63 15.50
CA SER A 152 1.70 2.70 15.74
C SER A 152 2.31 4.10 15.54
N ASP A 153 1.50 5.15 15.39
CA ASP A 153 2.00 6.46 14.94
C ASP A 153 3.03 7.07 15.90
N GLU A 154 2.78 7.06 17.22
CA GLU A 154 3.74 7.55 18.22
C GLU A 154 5.04 6.74 18.20
N ASN A 155 4.92 5.41 18.13
CA ASN A 155 6.07 4.51 18.04
C ASN A 155 6.87 4.73 16.75
N ILE A 156 6.20 4.97 15.61
CA ILE A 156 6.85 5.28 14.33
C ILE A 156 7.58 6.61 14.42
N ALA A 157 6.94 7.66 14.94
CA ALA A 157 7.54 8.99 15.05
C ALA A 157 8.79 8.94 15.95
N GLN A 158 8.68 8.31 17.12
CA GLN A 158 9.80 8.12 18.05
C GLN A 158 10.93 7.29 17.42
N ARG A 159 10.60 6.19 16.75
CA ARG A 159 11.59 5.33 16.06
C ARG A 159 12.31 6.06 14.94
N ILE A 160 11.60 6.86 14.13
CA ILE A 160 12.20 7.67 13.07
C ILE A 160 13.19 8.66 13.67
N LYS A 161 12.81 9.35 14.75
CA LYS A 161 13.67 10.30 15.46
C LYS A 161 14.95 9.62 15.97
N GLU A 162 14.83 8.48 16.65
CA GLU A 162 15.98 7.72 17.15
C GLU A 162 16.95 7.29 16.04
N LEU A 163 16.42 6.77 14.92
CA LEU A 163 17.26 6.31 13.80
C LEU A 163 17.95 7.49 13.09
N VAL A 164 17.30 8.65 13.00
CA VAL A 164 17.90 9.87 12.48
C VAL A 164 19.03 10.35 13.40
N ASP A 165 18.80 10.38 14.71
CA ASP A 165 19.80 10.79 15.70
C ASP A 165 21.03 9.86 15.68
N LEU A 166 20.83 8.54 15.55
CA LEU A 166 21.91 7.56 15.40
C LEU A 166 22.73 7.80 14.12
N LYS A 167 22.07 8.15 12.99
CA LYS A 167 22.76 8.48 11.74
C LYS A 167 23.57 9.77 11.88
N ILE A 168 23.05 10.79 12.56
CA ILE A 168 23.75 12.05 12.81
C ILE A 168 24.98 11.82 13.67
N LYS A 169 24.86 11.03 14.76
CA LYS A 169 25.99 10.66 15.63
C LYS A 169 27.09 9.94 14.86
N LYS A 170 26.74 9.00 13.96
CA LYS A 170 27.71 8.26 13.13
C LYS A 170 28.40 9.12 12.05
N ASN A 171 27.72 10.12 11.51
CA ASN A 171 28.22 10.96 10.41
C ASN A 171 28.92 12.25 10.88
N SER A 172 29.28 12.38 12.16
CA SER A 172 29.91 13.56 12.76
C SER A 172 31.36 13.84 12.31
N LYS A 173 31.84 13.21 11.23
CA LYS A 173 33.09 13.56 10.52
C LYS A 173 32.85 13.83 9.02
N SER A 174 31.99 14.78 8.67
CA SER A 174 32.07 15.64 7.45
C SER A 174 30.74 16.37 7.21
N ARG A 175 30.84 17.70 7.04
CA ARG A 175 29.71 18.64 7.00
C ARG A 175 29.30 18.95 5.55
N LYS A 176 28.02 18.74 5.20
CA LYS A 176 27.19 19.73 4.48
C LYS A 176 25.72 19.37 4.67
N LYS A 177 25.04 20.18 5.48
CA LYS A 177 23.68 19.99 5.98
C LYS A 177 22.69 20.29 4.84
N ARG A 178 22.09 19.26 4.22
CA ARG A 178 20.90 19.44 3.38
C ARG A 178 19.71 19.55 4.34
N LYS A 179 19.14 20.76 4.46
CA LYS A 179 17.95 21.04 5.27
C LYS A 179 16.83 20.16 4.71
N GLN A 180 16.46 19.11 5.45
CA GLN A 180 15.33 18.27 5.10
C GLN A 180 14.10 19.01 5.61
N ASN A 181 13.28 19.53 4.68
CA ASN A 181 12.06 20.26 5.00
C ASN A 181 11.10 19.32 5.74
N THR A 182 11.06 19.43 7.07
CA THR A 182 9.99 18.96 7.93
C THR A 182 8.92 20.03 7.95
N GLU A 183 8.01 20.01 6.98
CA GLU A 183 6.75 20.76 6.98
C GLU A 183 5.93 20.27 5.79
N ASP A 184 5.28 19.13 5.98
CA ASP A 184 4.05 18.74 5.28
C ASP A 184 3.42 17.68 6.20
N GLU A 185 2.42 18.09 6.98
CA GLU A 185 1.67 17.19 7.88
C GLU A 185 0.88 16.19 7.03
N GLY A 186 1.58 15.17 6.53
CA GLY A 186 0.96 14.02 5.90
C GLY A 186 0.10 13.25 6.90
N LEU A 187 -0.87 12.50 6.38
CA LEU A 187 -1.72 11.64 7.20
C LEU A 187 -0.89 10.66 8.04
N PRO A 188 -1.32 10.34 9.27
CA PRO A 188 -0.72 9.29 10.08
C PRO A 188 -0.57 7.97 9.31
N ILE A 189 0.48 7.21 9.61
CA ILE A 189 0.73 5.92 8.93
C ILE A 189 -0.40 4.94 9.26
N SER A 190 -0.96 5.01 10.46
CA SER A 190 -2.14 4.25 10.85
C SER A 190 -3.32 4.46 9.92
N THR A 191 -3.51 5.65 9.35
CA THR A 191 -4.61 5.94 8.41
C THR A 191 -4.49 5.08 7.16
N TYR A 192 -3.30 5.03 6.55
CA TYR A 192 -3.04 4.17 5.41
C TYR A 192 -3.13 2.68 5.78
N ALA A 193 -2.59 2.29 6.93
CA ALA A 193 -2.61 0.89 7.39
C ALA A 193 -4.04 0.40 7.64
N LYS A 194 -4.89 1.21 8.30
CA LYS A 194 -6.32 0.93 8.52
C LYS A 194 -7.06 0.74 7.20
N TYR A 195 -6.80 1.61 6.21
CA TYR A 195 -7.36 1.46 4.87
C TYR A 195 -6.89 0.17 4.19
N CYS A 196 -5.58 -0.09 4.18
CA CYS A 196 -4.98 -1.30 3.60
C CYS A 196 -5.57 -2.56 4.25
N TYR A 197 -5.73 -2.57 5.57
CA TYR A 197 -6.27 -3.71 6.30
C TYR A 197 -7.69 -4.04 5.86
N ARG A 198 -8.59 -3.04 5.89
CA ARG A 198 -9.98 -3.22 5.43
C ARG A 198 -10.04 -3.65 3.96
N ARG A 199 -9.22 -3.03 3.11
CA ARG A 199 -9.17 -3.36 1.68
C ARG A 199 -8.68 -4.78 1.45
N LEU A 200 -7.66 -5.22 2.16
CA LEU A 200 -7.13 -6.59 2.06
C LEU A 200 -8.18 -7.62 2.45
N GLN A 201 -8.92 -7.40 3.54
CA GLN A 201 -10.03 -8.29 3.93
C GLN A 201 -11.10 -8.38 2.84
N LYS A 202 -11.49 -7.24 2.27
CA LYS A 202 -12.50 -7.20 1.20
C LYS A 202 -12.04 -7.95 -0.05
N VAL A 203 -10.82 -7.64 -0.52
CA VAL A 203 -10.28 -8.20 -1.78
C VAL A 203 -9.92 -9.68 -1.64
N ALA A 204 -9.67 -10.16 -0.43
CA ALA A 204 -9.55 -11.60 -0.15
C ALA A 204 -10.86 -12.36 -0.42
N VAL A 205 -12.01 -11.74 -0.15
CA VAL A 205 -13.34 -12.36 -0.33
C VAL A 205 -13.85 -12.16 -1.76
N THR A 206 -13.84 -10.93 -2.27
CA THR A 206 -14.41 -10.60 -3.59
C THR A 206 -13.48 -10.89 -4.75
N GLY A 207 -12.19 -11.15 -4.47
CA GLY A 207 -11.12 -11.02 -5.45
C GLY A 207 -10.80 -9.56 -5.77
N GLY A 208 -9.64 -9.34 -6.42
CA GLY A 208 -9.30 -8.04 -7.02
C GLY A 208 -10.26 -7.65 -8.14
N LYS A 209 -10.16 -6.41 -8.62
CA LYS A 209 -10.82 -6.01 -9.88
C LYS A 209 -10.26 -6.88 -11.01
N LYS A 210 -10.84 -8.05 -11.26
CA LYS A 210 -10.66 -8.82 -12.49
C LYS A 210 -11.55 -8.18 -13.56
N GLY A 211 -11.15 -6.99 -13.99
CA GLY A 211 -11.72 -6.38 -15.18
C GLY A 211 -10.99 -6.89 -16.41
N LEU A 212 -11.72 -7.12 -17.51
CA LEU A 212 -11.16 -7.24 -18.86
C LEU A 212 -10.47 -5.93 -19.32
N ARG A 213 -10.70 -4.82 -18.59
CA ARG A 213 -10.17 -3.50 -18.91
C ARG A 213 -8.90 -3.22 -18.12
N LYS A 214 -7.92 -2.69 -18.84
CA LYS A 214 -6.64 -2.23 -18.31
C LYS A 214 -6.85 -1.05 -17.35
N PRO A 215 -6.06 -0.95 -16.25
CA PRO A 215 -6.13 0.19 -15.33
C PRO A 215 -5.96 1.54 -16.04
N THR A 216 -6.62 2.59 -15.53
CA THR A 216 -6.49 3.97 -16.04
C THR A 216 -6.00 4.96 -14.97
N VAL A 217 -5.56 6.16 -15.40
CA VAL A 217 -5.08 7.20 -14.48
C VAL A 217 -6.20 7.69 -13.55
N GLU A 218 -7.44 7.73 -14.04
CA GLU A 218 -8.62 8.11 -13.28
C GLU A 218 -8.88 7.11 -12.15
N GLU A 219 -8.75 5.81 -12.43
CA GLU A 219 -8.88 4.77 -11.41
C GLU A 219 -7.77 4.86 -10.35
N ILE A 220 -6.53 5.20 -10.75
CA ILE A 220 -5.43 5.45 -9.81
C ILE A 220 -5.75 6.64 -8.91
N THR A 221 -6.24 7.73 -9.51
CA THR A 221 -6.64 8.93 -8.77
C THR A 221 -7.76 8.62 -7.78
N HIS A 222 -8.77 7.86 -8.21
CA HIS A 222 -9.87 7.42 -7.35
C HIS A 222 -9.37 6.52 -6.22
N ALA A 223 -8.49 5.55 -6.51
CA ALA A 223 -7.92 4.65 -5.51
C ALA A 223 -7.11 5.41 -4.44
N ARG A 224 -6.34 6.43 -4.85
CA ARG A 224 -5.61 7.31 -3.93
C ARG A 224 -6.56 8.13 -3.06
N ASN A 225 -7.55 8.78 -3.68
CA ASN A 225 -8.51 9.62 -2.96
C ASN A 225 -9.36 8.79 -1.97
N ALA A 226 -9.66 7.53 -2.30
CA ALA A 226 -10.44 6.64 -1.43
C ALA A 226 -9.79 6.39 -0.05
N ILE A 227 -8.48 6.64 0.11
CA ILE A 227 -7.78 6.53 1.40
C ILE A 227 -8.28 7.61 2.38
N VAL A 228 -8.50 8.84 1.88
CA VAL A 228 -8.94 10.01 2.67
C VAL A 228 -10.44 10.20 2.66
N THR A 229 -11.05 10.00 1.49
CA THR A 229 -12.48 10.16 1.25
C THR A 229 -13.05 8.82 0.84
N PRO A 230 -13.34 7.93 1.80
CA PRO A 230 -13.82 6.60 1.47
C PRO A 230 -15.17 6.68 0.76
N SER A 231 -15.32 5.90 -0.30
CA SER A 231 -16.51 5.91 -1.18
C SER A 231 -17.81 5.68 -0.41
N LEU A 232 -18.87 6.36 -0.83
CA LEU A 232 -20.25 6.12 -0.38
C LEU A 232 -20.84 4.84 -1.02
N PHE A 233 -20.32 4.46 -2.19
CA PHE A 233 -20.77 3.31 -2.95
C PHE A 233 -19.76 2.17 -2.88
N GLY A 234 -20.26 0.95 -2.71
CA GLY A 234 -19.44 -0.25 -2.59
C GLY A 234 -18.74 -0.43 -1.24
N SER A 235 -19.01 0.39 -0.22
CA SER A 235 -18.67 0.07 1.18
C SER A 235 -19.66 -0.96 1.74
N SER A 236 -19.31 -1.63 2.85
CA SER A 236 -20.27 -2.50 3.52
C SER A 236 -21.40 -1.67 4.15
N LEU A 237 -22.56 -2.28 4.36
CA LEU A 237 -23.67 -1.61 5.03
C LEU A 237 -23.25 -1.10 6.42
N GLU A 238 -22.54 -1.91 7.18
CA GLU A 238 -22.00 -1.56 8.50
C GLU A 238 -21.13 -0.31 8.46
N GLU A 239 -20.22 -0.19 7.48
CA GLU A 239 -19.37 1.00 7.32
C GLU A 239 -20.17 2.25 7.00
N ILE A 240 -21.17 2.13 6.12
CA ILE A 240 -22.01 3.26 5.72
C ILE A 240 -22.84 3.74 6.92
N MET A 241 -23.42 2.80 7.66
CA MET A 241 -24.21 3.10 8.86
C MET A 241 -23.36 3.72 9.97
N LEU A 242 -22.14 3.22 10.21
CA LEU A 242 -21.23 3.79 11.20
C LEU A 242 -20.85 5.24 10.88
N ARG A 243 -20.59 5.56 9.60
CA ARG A 243 -20.22 6.94 9.19
C ARG A 243 -21.38 7.91 9.36
N GLN A 244 -22.59 7.50 8.99
CA GLN A 244 -23.73 8.38 9.09
C GLN A 244 -24.17 8.61 10.53
N GLN A 245 -23.82 7.73 11.48
CA GLN A 245 -24.30 7.80 12.86
C GLN A 245 -24.05 9.17 13.52
N ASN A 246 -22.95 9.85 13.18
CA ASN A 246 -22.65 11.18 13.72
C ASN A 246 -23.54 12.29 13.12
N MET A 247 -23.92 12.18 11.85
CA MET A 247 -24.71 13.20 11.14
C MET A 247 -26.21 12.90 11.16
N PHE A 248 -26.59 11.63 11.16
CA PHE A 248 -27.94 11.09 11.02
C PHE A 248 -28.16 9.90 11.98
N PRO A 249 -28.04 10.10 13.31
CA PRO A 249 -28.10 9.02 14.29
C PRO A 249 -29.44 8.26 14.29
N GLY A 250 -30.54 8.91 13.92
CA GLY A 250 -31.88 8.31 13.86
C GLY A 250 -32.17 7.48 12.61
N ASN A 251 -31.30 7.53 11.60
CA ASN A 251 -31.55 6.85 10.33
C ASN A 251 -31.30 5.35 10.45
N LYS A 252 -32.34 4.55 10.20
CA LYS A 252 -32.27 3.07 10.15
C LYS A 252 -31.74 2.55 8.81
N LEU A 253 -31.76 3.38 7.77
CA LEU A 253 -31.27 3.09 6.42
C LEU A 253 -30.11 4.04 6.06
N PRO A 254 -29.22 3.65 5.13
CA PRO A 254 -28.21 4.56 4.59
C PRO A 254 -28.80 5.85 4.03
N TRP A 255 -28.37 7.00 4.55
CA TRP A 255 -28.78 8.33 4.10
C TRP A 255 -28.59 8.51 2.60
N VAL A 256 -27.47 8.00 2.06
CA VAL A 256 -27.21 8.07 0.61
C VAL A 256 -28.27 7.29 -0.19
N GLN A 257 -28.73 6.13 0.30
CA GLN A 257 -29.76 5.36 -0.37
C GLN A 257 -31.10 6.09 -0.30
N THR A 258 -31.50 6.56 0.89
CA THR A 258 -32.77 7.28 1.03
C THR A 258 -32.80 8.54 0.18
N GLN A 259 -31.68 9.26 0.12
CA GLN A 259 -31.60 10.51 -0.62
C GLN A 259 -31.60 10.27 -2.13
N LEU A 260 -30.88 9.26 -2.63
CA LEU A 260 -30.95 8.88 -4.04
C LEU A 260 -32.36 8.43 -4.43
N SER A 261 -33.04 7.63 -3.59
CA SER A 261 -34.42 7.22 -3.85
C SER A 261 -35.36 8.41 -3.92
N GLN A 262 -35.21 9.40 -3.03
CA GLN A 262 -35.99 10.64 -3.08
C GLN A 262 -35.72 11.46 -4.34
N GLN A 263 -34.45 11.57 -4.77
CA GLN A 263 -34.11 12.27 -6.01
C GLN A 263 -34.66 11.56 -7.25
N VAL A 264 -34.64 10.23 -7.29
CA VAL A 264 -35.24 9.45 -8.38
C VAL A 264 -36.74 9.71 -8.46
N LEU A 265 -37.46 9.69 -7.34
CA LEU A 265 -38.89 10.03 -7.29
C LEU A 265 -39.16 11.49 -7.70
N ALA A 266 -38.35 12.44 -7.22
CA ALA A 266 -38.48 13.84 -7.58
C ALA A 266 -38.29 14.11 -9.08
N LEU A 267 -37.52 13.26 -9.76
CA LEU A 267 -37.29 13.31 -11.20
C LEU A 267 -38.30 12.48 -12.02
N GLY A 268 -39.38 11.97 -11.41
CA GLY A 268 -40.42 11.19 -12.09
C GLY A 268 -39.98 9.76 -12.42
N GLY A 269 -39.02 9.20 -11.68
CA GLY A 269 -38.50 7.87 -11.91
C GLY A 269 -39.54 6.76 -11.79
N GLU A 270 -40.64 6.98 -11.07
CA GLU A 270 -41.79 6.06 -11.00
C GLU A 270 -42.55 5.90 -12.32
N GLN A 271 -42.37 6.84 -13.26
CA GLN A 271 -43.00 6.84 -14.58
C GLN A 271 -42.06 6.38 -15.70
N THR A 272 -40.81 6.04 -15.36
CA THR A 272 -39.77 5.68 -16.32
C THR A 272 -39.37 4.22 -16.13
N GLU A 273 -39.47 3.39 -17.19
CA GLU A 273 -38.96 2.01 -17.12
C GLU A 273 -37.43 2.01 -16.93
N GLY A 274 -36.95 1.33 -15.88
CA GLY A 274 -35.53 1.29 -15.52
C GLY A 274 -34.67 0.35 -16.39
N ILE A 275 -33.34 0.54 -16.31
CA ILE A 275 -32.31 -0.24 -17.02
C ILE A 275 -32.15 -1.67 -16.45
N PHE A 276 -32.60 -1.91 -15.22
CA PHE A 276 -32.52 -3.22 -14.57
C PHE A 276 -33.91 -3.84 -14.53
N ARG A 277 -34.20 -4.66 -15.55
CA ARG A 277 -35.25 -5.69 -15.50
C ARG A 277 -34.68 -6.96 -14.89
#